data_AF-A0A6L6IVN2-F1
#
_entry.id   AF-A0A6L6IVN2-F1
#
_cell.length_a   1.000
_cell.length_b   1.000
_cell.length_c   1.000
_cell.angle_alpha   90.00
_cell.angle_beta   90.00
_cell.angle_gamma   90.00
#
_symmetry.space_group_name_H-M   'P 1'
#
loop_
_entity.id
_entity.type
_entity.pdbx_description
1 polymer ?
#
loop_
_entity_poly.entity_id
_entity_poly.type
_entity_poly.pdbx_seq_one_letter_code
_entity_poly.pdbx_strand_id
1 'polypeptide(L)'
;MRDSTLVNGQGNAIYGHGFSDILLQNSTVTAKGRLLTAYSGSDIQLDLDKTIATGDIKAAADASVTLSLLNASRLTGAVSGVNDF
;
A
#
# COMPACT_ATOMS: atom_id res chain seq x y z
N MET A 1 -10.17 2.40 -4.45
CA MET A 1 -11.28 1.81 -3.67
C MET A 1 -11.90 2.90 -2.80
N ARG A 2 -13.23 2.98 -2.68
CA ARG A 2 -13.89 4.00 -1.86
C ARG A 2 -14.96 3.37 -0.96
N ASP A 3 -15.12 3.88 0.25
CA ASP A 3 -16.23 3.55 1.16
C ASP A 3 -16.39 2.04 1.40
N SER A 4 -15.27 1.32 1.50
CA SER A 4 -15.26 -0.14 1.46
C SER A 4 -14.33 -0.76 2.50
N THR A 5 -14.57 -2.03 2.77
CA THR A 5 -13.69 -2.88 3.58
C THR A 5 -13.11 -4.00 2.73
N LEU A 6 -11.78 -4.11 2.70
CA LEU A 6 -11.05 -5.21 2.08
C LEU A 6 -10.34 -6.03 3.17
N VAL A 7 -10.64 -7.32 3.24
CA VAL A 7 -9.92 -8.26 4.13
C VAL A 7 -9.30 -9.35 3.28
N ASN A 8 -7.97 -9.38 3.24
CA ASN A 8 -7.23 -10.52 2.69
C ASN A 8 -6.60 -11.34 3.82
N GLY A 9 -7.27 -12.43 4.20
CA GLY A 9 -6.87 -13.29 5.32
C GLY A 9 -5.71 -14.25 5.04
N GLN A 10 -5.18 -14.31 3.81
CA GLN A 10 -4.15 -15.30 3.44
C GLN A 10 -2.97 -14.73 2.64
N GLY A 11 -3.08 -13.52 2.07
CA GLY A 11 -2.06 -12.98 1.17
C GLY A 11 -1.97 -11.46 1.16
N ASN A 12 -1.50 -10.92 0.03
CA ASN A 12 -1.31 -9.48 -0.13
C ASN A 12 -2.60 -8.79 -0.59
N ALA A 13 -2.82 -7.54 -0.20
CA ALA A 13 -3.96 -6.77 -0.69
C ALA A 13 -3.71 -6.20 -2.10
N ILE A 14 -2.51 -5.69 -2.36
CA ILE A 14 -2.17 -4.97 -3.61
C ILE A 14 -0.86 -5.52 -4.20
N TYR A 15 -0.88 -5.74 -5.50
CA TYR A 15 0.28 -6.14 -6.31
C TYR A 15 0.57 -5.01 -7.31
N GLY A 16 1.60 -4.20 -7.03
CA GLY A 16 1.99 -3.04 -7.84
C GLY A 16 2.98 -3.41 -8.92
N HIS A 17 2.60 -3.23 -10.19
CA HIS A 17 3.43 -3.50 -11.36
C HIS A 17 3.47 -2.27 -12.28
N GLY A 18 4.66 -1.95 -12.81
CA GLY A 18 4.84 -0.82 -13.71
C GLY A 18 4.48 0.51 -13.03
N PHE A 19 3.90 1.44 -13.79
CA PHE A 19 3.40 2.71 -13.26
C PHE A 19 1.98 2.53 -12.75
N SER A 20 1.73 2.82 -11.47
CA SER A 20 0.38 2.71 -10.88
C SER A 20 0.08 3.82 -9.88
N ASP A 21 -1.08 4.45 -10.05
CA ASP A 21 -1.66 5.37 -9.07
C ASP A 21 -2.81 4.69 -8.33
N ILE A 22 -2.72 4.61 -7.00
CA ILE A 22 -3.64 3.84 -6.17
C ILE A 22 -4.20 4.74 -5.08
N LEU A 23 -5.50 5.00 -5.15
CA LEU A 23 -6.25 5.73 -4.12
C LEU A 23 -7.16 4.78 -3.32
N LEU A 24 -6.96 4.77 -2.00
CA LEU A 24 -7.86 4.14 -1.03
C LEU A 24 -8.50 5.24 -0.18
N GLN A 25 -9.80 5.46 -0.36
CA GLN A 25 -10.51 6.57 0.28
C GLN A 25 -11.63 6.08 1.20
N ASN A 26 -11.75 6.65 2.40
CA ASN A 26 -12.78 6.34 3.38
C ASN A 26 -12.96 4.82 3.58
N SER A 27 -11.85 4.09 3.69
CA SER A 27 -11.84 2.63 3.59
C SER A 27 -11.08 1.96 4.73
N THR A 28 -11.32 0.67 4.94
CA THR A 28 -10.50 -0.17 5.83
C THR A 28 -9.90 -1.32 5.04
N VAL A 29 -8.58 -1.52 5.16
CA VAL A 29 -7.86 -2.62 4.49
C VAL A 29 -7.07 -3.41 5.51
N THR A 30 -7.29 -4.72 5.58
CA THR A 30 -6.51 -5.64 6.43
C THR A 30 -5.94 -6.76 5.58
N ALA A 31 -4.61 -6.79 5.46
CA ALA A 31 -3.87 -7.88 4.82
C ALA A 31 -3.08 -8.66 5.86
N LYS A 32 -3.22 -9.99 5.86
CA LYS A 32 -2.38 -10.88 6.68
C LYS A 32 -0.94 -10.96 6.14
N GLY A 33 -0.79 -10.86 4.82
CA GLY A 33 0.50 -10.72 4.16
C GLY A 33 0.91 -9.25 4.10
N ARG A 34 1.10 -8.74 2.88
CA ARG A 34 1.46 -7.33 2.64
C ARG A 34 0.27 -6.50 2.24
N LEU A 35 0.19 -5.27 2.71
CA LEU A 35 -0.71 -4.28 2.12
C LEU A 35 -0.34 -4.05 0.65
N LEU A 36 0.95 -3.81 0.37
CA LEU A 36 1.48 -3.59 -0.97
C LEU A 36 2.77 -4.38 -1.20
N THR A 37 2.85 -5.05 -2.35
CA THR A 37 4.12 -5.51 -2.93
C THR A 37 4.38 -4.77 -4.24
N ALA A 38 5.43 -3.96 -4.30
CA ALA A 38 5.88 -3.32 -5.54
C ALA A 38 7.00 -4.17 -6.18
N TYR A 39 6.80 -4.56 -7.43
CA TYR A 39 7.72 -5.42 -8.16
C TYR A 39 8.81 -4.63 -8.88
N SER A 40 9.86 -5.32 -9.34
CA SER A 40 11.00 -4.71 -10.02
C SER A 40 10.58 -3.80 -11.18
N GLY A 41 11.26 -2.65 -11.30
CA GLY A 41 10.98 -1.61 -12.30
C GLY A 41 9.64 -0.89 -12.13
N SER A 42 8.96 -1.03 -10.99
CA SER A 42 7.67 -0.37 -10.74
C SER A 42 7.84 1.00 -10.10
N ASP A 43 6.89 1.89 -10.37
CA ASP A 43 6.75 3.21 -9.75
C ASP A 43 5.29 3.38 -9.31
N ILE A 44 5.08 3.37 -7.99
CA ILE A 44 3.75 3.26 -7.40
C ILE A 44 3.47 4.46 -6.51
N GLN A 45 2.42 5.21 -6.83
CA GLN A 45 1.82 6.18 -5.92
C GLN A 45 0.70 5.50 -5.13
N LEU A 46 0.80 5.46 -3.81
CA LEU A 46 -0.23 4.94 -2.91
C LEU A 46 -0.74 6.05 -1.98
N ASP A 47 -1.95 6.50 -2.23
CA ASP A 47 -2.63 7.50 -1.40
C ASP A 47 -3.70 6.84 -0.52
N LEU A 48 -3.50 6.92 0.79
CA LEU A 48 -4.49 6.56 1.79
C LEU A 48 -5.17 7.85 2.26
N ASP A 49 -6.46 7.99 1.99
CA ASP A 49 -7.25 9.16 2.36
C ASP A 49 -8.42 8.77 3.27
N LYS A 50 -8.40 9.21 4.54
CA LYS A 50 -9.35 8.76 5.56
C LYS A 50 -9.46 7.23 5.64
N THR A 51 -8.32 6.55 5.53
CA THR A 51 -8.23 5.09 5.41
C THR A 51 -7.42 4.47 6.54
N ILE A 52 -7.90 3.34 7.07
CA ILE A 52 -7.17 2.51 8.03
C ILE A 52 -6.65 1.29 7.29
N ALA A 53 -5.33 1.14 7.19
CA ALA A 53 -4.67 0.03 6.52
C ALA A 53 -3.77 -0.76 7.48
N THR A 54 -3.82 -2.09 7.40
CA THR A 54 -2.96 -3.02 8.14
C THR A 54 -2.30 -3.98 7.17
N GLY A 55 -0.99 -4.16 7.31
CA GLY A 55 -0.16 -5.02 6.49
C GLY A 55 1.12 -4.32 6.05
N ASP A 56 2.17 -5.09 5.78
CA ASP A 56 3.47 -4.54 5.43
C ASP A 56 3.48 -3.95 4.02
N ILE A 57 4.41 -3.03 3.76
CA ILE A 57 4.76 -2.56 2.42
C ILE A 57 6.17 -3.03 2.10
N LYS A 58 6.33 -3.66 0.93
CA LYS A 58 7.64 -4.07 0.42
C LYS A 58 7.80 -3.66 -1.03
N ALA A 59 8.92 -3.03 -1.35
CA ALA A 59 9.35 -2.75 -2.71
C ALA A 59 10.59 -3.58 -3.07
N ALA A 60 10.71 -3.92 -4.36
CA ALA A 60 11.94 -4.44 -4.94
C ALA A 60 13.03 -3.34 -4.96
N ALA A 61 14.30 -3.74 -5.08
CA ALA A 61 15.44 -2.83 -4.94
C ALA A 61 15.48 -1.70 -5.99
N ASP A 62 14.89 -1.93 -7.16
CA ASP A 62 14.80 -1.01 -8.29
C ASP A 62 13.37 -0.47 -8.49
N ALA A 63 12.51 -0.59 -7.48
CA ALA A 63 11.14 -0.08 -7.50
C ALA A 63 11.00 1.14 -6.59
N SER A 64 10.16 2.09 -6.99
CA SER A 64 9.79 3.25 -6.18
C SER A 64 8.36 3.13 -5.67
N VAL A 65 8.16 3.51 -4.41
CA VAL A 65 6.83 3.65 -3.81
C VAL A 65 6.77 5.00 -3.11
N THR A 66 5.82 5.83 -3.52
CA THR A 66 5.45 7.04 -2.79
C THR A 66 4.17 6.76 -2.02
N LEU A 67 4.21 6.94 -0.69
CA LEU A 67 3.07 6.72 0.20
C LEU A 67 2.60 8.03 0.83
N SER A 68 1.33 8.39 0.62
CA SER A 68 0.70 9.53 1.30
C SER A 68 -0.34 9.05 2.31
N LEU A 69 -0.26 9.52 3.55
CA LEU A 69 -1.28 9.33 4.58
C LEU A 69 -2.04 10.65 4.79
N LEU A 70 -3.25 10.72 4.25
CA LEU A 70 -4.08 11.93 4.20
C LEU A 70 -5.29 11.81 5.13
N ASN A 71 -5.79 12.95 5.62
CA ASN A 71 -7.06 13.09 6.34
C ASN A 71 -7.29 12.02 7.42
N ALA A 72 -6.38 11.96 8.41
CA ALA A 72 -6.41 11.03 9.53
C ALA A 72 -6.29 9.54 9.16
N SER A 73 -5.70 9.24 7.99
CA SER A 73 -5.33 7.87 7.64
C SER A 73 -4.29 7.28 8.57
N ARG A 74 -4.31 5.95 8.69
CA ARG A 74 -3.41 5.18 9.54
C ARG A 74 -2.92 3.96 8.80
N LEU A 75 -1.61 3.74 8.81
CA LEU A 75 -0.98 2.50 8.36
C LEU A 75 -0.37 1.79 9.58
N THR A 76 -0.66 0.50 9.75
CA THR A 76 -0.01 -0.37 10.74
C THR A 76 0.70 -1.51 10.00
N GLY A 77 2.03 -1.54 10.09
CA GLY A 77 2.87 -2.53 9.42
C GLY A 77 4.30 -2.02 9.25
N ALA A 78 5.20 -2.89 8.81
CA ALA A 78 6.55 -2.51 8.43
C ALA A 78 6.58 -1.95 7.00
N VAL A 79 7.48 -1.00 6.75
CA VAL A 79 7.80 -0.51 5.40
C VAL A 79 9.26 -0.85 5.12
N SER A 80 9.54 -1.54 4.01
CA SER A 80 10.89 -2.00 3.67
C SER A 80 11.17 -1.94 2.17
N GLY A 81 12.42 -1.62 1.81
CA GLY A 81 12.84 -1.51 0.40
C GLY A 81 12.23 -0.32 -0.35
N VAL A 82 11.54 0.58 0.36
CA VAL A 82 10.98 1.82 -0.19
C VAL A 82 12.03 2.90 0.02
N ASN A 83 12.61 3.42 -1.09
CA ASN A 83 13.65 4.46 -1.16
C ASN A 83 14.19 4.93 0.20
N ASP A 84 15.24 4.26 0.71
CA ASP A 84 16.15 4.84 1.70
C ASP A 84 16.97 5.89 0.96
N PHE A 85 16.81 7.16 1.32
CA PHE A 85 17.62 8.26 0.79
C PHE A 85 19.07 8.19 1.30
#